data_AF-R6TAZ0-F1
#
_entry.id   AF-R6TAZ0-F1
#
_cell.length_a   1.000
_cell.length_b   1.000
_cell.length_c   1.000
_cell.angle_alpha   90.00
_cell.angle_beta   90.00
_cell.angle_gamma   90.00
#
_symmetry.space_group_name_H-M   'P 1'
#
loop_
_entity.id
_entity.type
_entity.pdbx_description
1 polymer ?
#
loop_
_entity_poly.entity_id
_entity_poly.type
_entity_poly.pdbx_seq_one_letter_code
_entity_poly.pdbx_strand_id
1 'polypeptide(L)'
;MVCKNILGPVGGIIALVGIIVLPITSGDTALRGLRLQISESFHIDQSSKSKRVGLSAVIFALVAVILVFAKMNSEGFNILWRYFAWSNQTLSLFAFLAISVWMFENGKAKWVWMPLIPGAWYAFITITYIMNAKIGFNIPWGASYAIGVAAAVVYVAIICWYGKKRSSRLTNAHL
;
A
#
# COMPACT_ATOMS: atom_id res chain seq x y z
N MET A 1 5.66 -31.29 4.56
CA MET A 1 6.62 -32.42 4.55
C MET A 1 8.07 -32.02 4.24
N VAL A 2 8.38 -30.78 3.84
CA VAL A 2 9.76 -30.34 3.52
C VAL A 2 10.60 -30.01 4.78
N CYS A 3 9.99 -29.49 5.85
CA CYS A 3 10.74 -29.09 7.06
C CYS A 3 11.22 -30.25 7.94
N LYS A 4 10.64 -31.46 7.83
CA LYS A 4 11.06 -32.63 8.63
C LYS A 4 12.34 -33.27 8.10
N ASN A 5 12.62 -33.19 6.80
CA ASN A 5 13.71 -33.93 6.16
C ASN A 5 15.03 -33.16 6.08
N ILE A 6 15.03 -31.82 6.23
CA ILE A 6 16.23 -30.98 6.07
C ILE A 6 16.82 -30.51 7.41
N LEU A 7 16.00 -30.34 8.45
CA LEU A 7 16.40 -29.66 9.69
C LEU A 7 16.40 -30.55 10.95
N GLY A 8 16.10 -31.85 10.79
CA GLY A 8 15.94 -32.80 11.90
C GLY A 8 14.72 -32.53 12.80
N PRO A 9 14.47 -33.37 13.82
CA PRO A 9 13.28 -33.27 14.69
C PRO A 9 13.19 -31.92 15.43
N VAL A 10 14.34 -31.39 15.86
CA VAL A 10 14.44 -30.14 16.62
C VAL A 10 14.25 -28.92 15.71
N GLY A 11 14.89 -28.90 14.54
CA GLY A 11 14.74 -27.81 13.58
C GLY A 11 13.32 -27.71 13.02
N GLY A 12 12.65 -28.84 12.81
CA GLY A 12 11.24 -28.87 12.38
C GLY A 12 10.29 -28.21 13.40
N ILE A 13 10.53 -28.36 14.69
CA ILE A 13 9.74 -27.72 15.77
C ILE A 13 10.01 -26.22 15.80
N ILE A 14 11.27 -25.79 15.74
CA ILE A 14 11.64 -24.37 15.74
C ILE A 14 11.04 -23.65 14.51
N ALA A 15 11.11 -24.28 13.33
CA ALA A 15 10.50 -23.73 12.11
C ALA A 15 8.97 -23.62 12.21
N LEU A 16 8.32 -24.59 12.86
CA LEU A 16 6.87 -24.56 13.10
C LEU A 16 6.47 -23.45 14.09
N VAL A 17 7.25 -23.24 15.15
CA VAL A 17 7.01 -22.12 16.07
C VAL A 17 7.24 -20.80 15.34
N GLY A 18 8.30 -20.69 14.53
CA GLY A 18 8.59 -19.50 13.73
C GLY A 18 7.46 -19.14 12.76
N ILE A 19 6.92 -20.11 12.00
CA ILE A 19 5.84 -19.83 11.04
C ILE A 19 4.52 -19.43 11.70
N ILE A 20 4.32 -19.77 12.98
CA ILE A 20 3.13 -19.38 13.76
C ILE A 20 3.35 -18.01 14.43
N VAL A 21 4.49 -17.82 15.09
CA VAL A 21 4.78 -16.62 15.91
C VAL A 21 5.03 -15.38 15.05
N LEU A 22 5.69 -15.50 13.90
CA LEU A 22 5.99 -14.36 13.04
C LEU A 22 4.72 -13.65 12.54
N PRO A 23 3.74 -14.36 11.93
CA PRO A 23 2.49 -13.72 11.48
C PRO A 23 1.69 -13.10 12.62
N ILE A 24 1.70 -13.69 13.82
CA ILE A 24 1.00 -13.16 14.99
C ILE A 24 1.63 -11.82 15.42
N THR A 25 2.95 -11.78 15.54
CA THR A 25 3.69 -10.56 15.95
C THR A 25 3.54 -9.44 14.92
N SER A 26 3.66 -9.77 13.62
CA SER A 26 3.42 -8.79 12.54
C SER A 26 1.97 -8.31 12.51
N GLY A 27 0.99 -9.18 12.82
CA GLY A 27 -0.41 -8.85 12.92
C GLY A 27 -0.73 -7.87 14.06
N ASP A 28 -0.20 -8.11 15.27
CA ASP A 28 -0.36 -7.19 16.41
C ASP A 28 0.26 -5.82 16.11
N THR A 29 1.44 -5.81 15.50
CA THR A 29 2.10 -4.57 15.06
C THR A 29 1.25 -3.80 14.05
N ALA A 30 0.64 -4.50 13.09
CA ALA A 30 -0.23 -3.91 12.08
C ALA A 30 -1.52 -3.32 12.69
N LEU A 31 -2.18 -4.03 13.62
CA LEU A 31 -3.39 -3.56 14.30
C LEU A 31 -3.11 -2.32 15.16
N ARG A 32 -1.98 -2.31 15.86
CA ARG A 32 -1.52 -1.14 16.60
C ARG A 32 -1.24 0.04 15.67
N GLY A 33 -0.56 -0.21 14.54
CA GLY A 33 -0.26 0.82 13.53
C GLY A 33 -1.53 1.42 12.93
N LEU A 34 -2.50 0.58 12.55
CA LEU A 34 -3.79 1.01 12.01
C LEU A 34 -4.55 1.90 13.00
N ARG A 35 -4.57 1.53 14.28
CA ARG A 35 -5.20 2.35 15.33
C ARG A 35 -4.60 3.75 15.41
N LEU A 36 -3.27 3.86 15.37
CA LEU A 36 -2.58 5.14 15.43
C LEU A 36 -2.89 5.98 14.18
N GLN A 37 -2.80 5.39 12.98
CA GLN A 37 -3.11 6.08 11.72
C GLN A 37 -4.54 6.63 11.67
N ILE A 38 -5.54 5.84 12.12
CA ILE A 38 -6.94 6.30 12.16
C ILE A 38 -7.11 7.42 13.18
N SER A 39 -6.49 7.31 14.36
CA SER A 39 -6.58 8.38 15.35
C SER A 39 -5.96 9.69 14.87
N GLU A 40 -4.82 9.64 14.16
CA GLU A 40 -4.20 10.83 13.56
C GLU A 40 -5.08 11.40 12.42
N SER A 41 -5.59 10.54 11.54
CA SER A 41 -6.42 10.98 10.41
C SER A 41 -7.73 11.64 10.85
N PHE A 42 -8.39 11.08 11.87
CA PHE A 42 -9.66 11.60 12.39
C PHE A 42 -9.50 12.58 13.56
N HIS A 43 -8.26 12.96 13.92
CA HIS A 43 -7.94 13.82 15.08
C HIS A 43 -8.66 13.37 16.37
N ILE A 44 -8.80 12.05 16.56
CA ILE A 44 -9.45 11.50 17.76
C ILE A 44 -8.43 11.51 18.88
N ASP A 45 -8.67 12.36 19.88
CA ASP A 45 -7.83 12.47 21.07
C ASP A 45 -7.71 11.11 21.80
N GLN A 46 -6.52 10.52 21.75
CA GLN A 46 -6.19 9.20 22.28
C GLN A 46 -5.94 9.18 23.80
N SER A 47 -6.12 10.31 24.51
CA SER A 47 -5.77 10.44 25.94
C SER A 47 -6.66 9.61 26.88
N SER A 48 -7.89 9.29 26.48
CA SER A 48 -8.82 8.49 27.29
C SER A 48 -8.70 6.99 26.98
N LYS A 49 -8.46 6.17 28.02
CA LYS A 49 -8.41 4.69 27.91
C LYS A 49 -9.66 4.11 27.27
N SER A 50 -10.84 4.69 27.50
CA SER A 50 -12.11 4.23 26.94
C SER A 50 -12.22 4.45 25.44
N LYS A 51 -11.72 5.59 24.92
CA LYS A 51 -11.67 5.87 23.47
C LYS A 51 -10.67 4.94 22.77
N ARG A 52 -9.56 4.62 23.43
CA ARG A 52 -8.53 3.69 22.93
C ARG A 52 -9.07 2.26 22.77
N VAL A 53 -9.83 1.77 23.75
CA VAL A 53 -10.45 0.44 23.72
C VAL A 53 -11.59 0.40 22.69
N GLY A 54 -12.43 1.43 22.64
CA GLY A 54 -13.52 1.53 21.65
C GLY A 54 -13.01 1.49 20.20
N LEU A 55 -11.98 2.29 19.88
CA LEU A 55 -11.39 2.29 18.54
C LEU A 55 -10.74 0.94 18.19
N SER A 56 -10.03 0.33 19.16
CA SER A 56 -9.41 -0.98 18.96
C SER A 56 -10.46 -2.08 18.75
N ALA A 57 -11.59 -2.03 19.48
CA ALA A 57 -12.68 -2.99 19.37
C ALA A 57 -13.39 -2.92 18.01
N VAL A 58 -13.63 -1.72 17.49
CA VAL A 58 -14.21 -1.53 16.13
C VAL A 58 -13.27 -2.09 15.06
N ILE A 59 -11.97 -1.81 15.17
CA ILE A 59 -10.96 -2.36 14.24
C ILE A 59 -10.93 -3.89 14.32
N PHE A 60 -10.92 -4.46 15.52
CA PHE A 60 -10.95 -5.92 15.70
C PHE A 60 -12.22 -6.56 15.16
N ALA A 61 -13.38 -5.95 15.37
CA ALA A 61 -14.66 -6.44 14.87
C ALA A 61 -14.70 -6.43 13.33
N LEU A 62 -14.23 -5.35 12.70
CA LEU A 62 -14.13 -5.27 11.23
C LEU A 62 -13.18 -6.32 10.67
N VAL A 63 -12.01 -6.50 11.30
CA VAL A 63 -11.05 -7.54 10.91
C VAL A 63 -11.65 -8.93 11.07
N ALA A 64 -12.36 -9.20 12.16
CA ALA A 64 -13.03 -10.48 12.38
C ALA A 64 -14.09 -10.78 11.32
N VAL A 65 -14.90 -9.78 10.93
CA VAL A 65 -15.90 -9.93 9.85
C VAL A 65 -15.23 -10.24 8.51
N ILE A 66 -14.15 -9.52 8.17
CA ILE A 66 -13.38 -9.75 6.93
C ILE A 66 -12.75 -11.15 6.93
N LEU A 67 -12.22 -11.60 8.07
CA LEU A 67 -11.62 -12.93 8.21
C LEU A 67 -12.65 -14.05 8.12
N VAL A 68 -13.84 -13.88 8.70
CA VAL A 68 -14.94 -14.85 8.56
C VAL A 68 -15.38 -14.93 7.10
N PHE A 69 -15.54 -13.79 6.42
CA PHE A 69 -15.83 -13.74 4.99
C PHE A 69 -14.73 -14.42 4.15
N ALA A 70 -13.46 -14.15 4.46
CA ALA A 70 -12.32 -14.72 3.76
C ALA A 70 -12.19 -16.24 3.98
N LYS A 71 -12.66 -16.77 5.12
CA LYS A 71 -12.66 -18.20 5.45
C LYS A 71 -13.87 -18.94 4.85
N MET A 72 -15.01 -18.27 4.70
CA MET A 72 -16.22 -18.86 4.10
C MET A 72 -16.13 -19.00 2.58
N ASN A 73 -15.25 -18.24 1.92
CA ASN A 73 -15.04 -18.30 0.48
C ASN A 73 -13.68 -18.96 0.20
N SER A 74 -13.63 -20.03 -0.59
CA SER A 74 -12.38 -20.71 -0.96
C SER A 74 -11.39 -19.79 -1.70
N GLU A 75 -11.87 -18.70 -2.32
CA GLU A 75 -11.03 -17.66 -2.93
C GLU A 75 -10.84 -16.41 -2.05
N GLY A 76 -11.44 -16.35 -0.87
CA GLY A 76 -11.45 -15.16 0.00
C GLY A 76 -10.05 -14.70 0.39
N PHE A 77 -9.14 -15.64 0.71
CA PHE A 77 -7.74 -15.33 0.98
C PHE A 77 -7.01 -14.78 -0.25
N ASN A 78 -7.23 -15.36 -1.44
CA ASN A 78 -6.61 -14.88 -2.69
C ASN A 78 -7.10 -13.48 -3.05
N ILE A 79 -8.38 -13.18 -2.84
CA ILE A 79 -8.95 -11.85 -3.02
C ILE A 79 -8.29 -10.86 -2.04
N LEU A 80 -8.26 -11.19 -0.75
CA LEU A 80 -7.65 -10.34 0.28
C LEU A 80 -6.17 -10.07 -0.02
N TRP A 81 -5.43 -11.09 -0.43
CA TRP A 81 -4.03 -10.98 -0.80
C TRP A 81 -3.82 -10.07 -2.02
N ARG A 82 -4.67 -10.16 -3.04
CA ARG A 82 -4.62 -9.27 -4.20
C ARG A 82 -4.89 -7.80 -3.82
N TYR A 83 -5.88 -7.55 -2.96
CA TYR A 83 -6.14 -6.21 -2.45
C TYR A 83 -5.01 -5.68 -1.57
N PHE A 84 -4.41 -6.52 -0.74
CA PHE A 84 -3.23 -6.17 0.06
C PHE A 84 -2.04 -5.79 -0.83
N ALA A 85 -1.74 -6.59 -1.85
CA ALA A 85 -0.68 -6.29 -2.82
C ALA A 85 -0.95 -4.97 -3.57
N TRP A 86 -2.20 -4.75 -4.02
CA TRP A 86 -2.60 -3.51 -4.67
C TRP A 86 -2.46 -2.28 -3.74
N SER A 87 -2.86 -2.40 -2.48
CA SER A 87 -2.75 -1.31 -1.49
C SER A 87 -1.28 -0.91 -1.27
N ASN A 88 -0.37 -1.89 -1.21
CA ASN A 88 1.06 -1.64 -1.05
C ASN A 88 1.68 -0.95 -2.27
N GLN A 89 1.25 -1.34 -3.48
CA GLN A 89 1.68 -0.69 -4.71
C GLN A 89 1.14 0.75 -4.79
N THR A 90 -0.08 0.98 -4.34
CA THR A 90 -0.70 2.32 -4.29
C THR A 90 -0.01 3.22 -3.27
N LEU A 91 0.35 2.69 -2.09
CA LEU A 91 1.13 3.44 -1.11
C LEU A 91 2.50 3.84 -1.68
N SER A 92 3.13 2.94 -2.43
CA SER A 92 4.42 3.22 -3.09
C SER A 92 4.32 4.37 -4.10
N LEU A 93 3.17 4.56 -4.76
CA LEU A 93 2.96 5.70 -5.68
C LEU A 93 3.04 7.05 -4.98
N PHE A 94 2.50 7.16 -3.78
CA PHE A 94 2.59 8.40 -3.00
C PHE A 94 4.02 8.67 -2.57
N ALA A 95 4.77 7.63 -2.17
CA ALA A 95 6.19 7.75 -1.85
C ALA A 95 7.02 8.20 -3.07
N PHE A 96 6.83 7.59 -4.25
CA PHE A 96 7.53 8.00 -5.47
C PHE A 96 7.17 9.42 -5.91
N LEU A 97 5.90 9.83 -5.73
CA LEU A 97 5.48 11.20 -5.99
C LEU A 97 6.21 12.18 -5.05
N ALA A 98 6.23 11.90 -3.74
CA ALA A 98 6.92 12.72 -2.75
C ALA A 98 8.42 12.84 -3.03
N ILE A 99 9.09 11.71 -3.34
CA ILE A 99 10.51 11.69 -3.72
C ILE A 99 10.74 12.52 -4.98
N SER A 100 9.89 12.35 -6.01
CA SER A 100 10.02 13.08 -7.27
C SER A 100 9.89 14.59 -7.07
N VAL A 101 8.91 15.04 -6.27
CA VAL A 101 8.73 16.46 -5.94
C VAL A 101 9.93 16.99 -5.16
N TRP A 102 10.39 16.25 -4.14
CA TRP A 102 11.57 16.64 -3.35
C TRP A 102 12.83 16.78 -4.22
N MET A 103 13.03 15.88 -5.20
CA MET A 103 14.15 15.96 -6.13
C MET A 103 14.08 17.20 -7.05
N PHE A 104 12.88 17.64 -7.42
CA PHE A 104 12.70 18.90 -8.16
C PHE A 104 12.98 20.14 -7.28
N GLU A 105 12.58 20.11 -6.01
CA GLU A 105 12.83 21.22 -5.06
C GLU A 105 14.32 21.37 -4.72
N ASN A 106 15.07 20.26 -4.67
CA ASN A 106 16.51 20.25 -4.33
C ASN A 106 17.44 20.39 -5.55
N GLY A 107 16.94 20.85 -6.70
CA GLY A 107 17.74 21.05 -7.92
C GLY A 107 18.24 19.76 -8.58
N LYS A 108 17.81 18.58 -8.12
CA LYS A 108 18.17 17.26 -8.67
C LYS A 108 17.18 16.78 -9.75
N ALA A 109 16.54 17.71 -10.46
CA ALA A 109 15.55 17.45 -11.50
C ALA A 109 16.04 16.47 -12.58
N LYS A 110 17.35 16.47 -12.90
CA LYS A 110 17.98 15.55 -13.85
C LYS A 110 17.87 14.08 -13.47
N TRP A 111 17.66 13.76 -12.19
CA TRP A 111 17.59 12.38 -11.68
C TRP A 111 16.16 11.90 -11.42
N VAL A 112 15.15 12.75 -11.65
CA VAL A 112 13.74 12.43 -11.34
C VAL A 112 13.18 11.30 -12.20
N TRP A 113 13.81 10.97 -13.33
CA TRP A 113 13.45 9.79 -14.11
C TRP A 113 13.59 8.48 -13.31
N MET A 114 14.50 8.42 -12.32
CA MET A 114 14.71 7.21 -11.51
C MET A 114 13.49 6.81 -10.67
N PRO A 115 12.83 7.70 -9.90
CA PRO A 115 11.56 7.38 -9.23
C PRO A 115 10.35 7.40 -10.16
N LEU A 116 10.39 8.14 -11.28
CA LEU A 116 9.26 8.21 -12.21
C LEU A 116 9.02 6.91 -12.98
N ILE A 117 10.06 6.17 -13.37
CA ILE A 117 9.91 4.89 -14.07
C ILE A 117 9.12 3.86 -13.21
N PRO A 118 9.55 3.52 -11.99
CA PRO A 118 8.79 2.60 -11.13
C PRO A 118 7.44 3.22 -10.74
N GLY A 119 7.36 4.54 -10.51
CA GLY A 119 6.09 5.22 -10.24
C GLY A 119 5.08 5.07 -11.39
N ALA A 120 5.49 5.29 -12.64
CA ALA A 120 4.63 5.13 -13.81
C ALA A 120 4.14 3.68 -13.98
N TRP A 121 5.03 2.71 -13.73
CA TRP A 121 4.69 1.29 -13.79
C TRP A 121 3.67 0.90 -12.72
N TYR A 122 3.87 1.34 -11.48
CA TYR A 122 2.89 1.11 -10.41
C TYR A 122 1.57 1.83 -10.69
N ALA A 123 1.58 3.00 -11.32
CA ALA A 123 0.36 3.73 -11.68
C ALA A 123 -0.42 2.97 -12.76
N PHE A 124 0.29 2.43 -13.76
CA PHE A 124 -0.29 1.56 -14.77
C PHE A 124 -0.95 0.32 -14.15
N ILE A 125 -0.23 -0.44 -13.31
CA ILE A 125 -0.74 -1.69 -12.73
C ILE A 125 -1.93 -1.41 -11.82
N THR A 126 -1.81 -0.43 -10.91
CA THR A 126 -2.86 -0.15 -9.92
C THR A 126 -4.15 0.33 -10.58
N ILE A 127 -4.07 1.18 -11.61
CA ILE A 127 -5.24 1.72 -12.30
C ILE A 127 -5.86 0.66 -13.22
N THR A 128 -5.05 -0.10 -13.95
CA THR A 128 -5.53 -1.24 -14.75
C THR A 128 -6.26 -2.25 -13.87
N TYR A 129 -5.72 -2.54 -12.68
CA TYR A 129 -6.33 -3.47 -11.73
C TYR A 129 -7.70 -2.97 -11.24
N ILE A 130 -7.84 -1.70 -10.87
CA ILE A 130 -9.13 -1.14 -10.41
C ILE A 130 -10.17 -1.15 -11.55
N MET A 131 -9.75 -0.84 -12.78
CA MET A 131 -10.66 -0.81 -13.94
C MET A 131 -11.15 -2.21 -14.32
N ASN A 132 -10.29 -3.22 -14.20
CA ASN A 132 -10.64 -4.60 -14.52
C ASN A 132 -11.37 -5.32 -13.38
N ALA A 133 -11.08 -4.98 -12.11
CA ALA A 133 -11.61 -5.69 -10.96
C ALA A 133 -13.14 -5.80 -11.02
N LYS A 134 -13.67 -6.99 -10.68
CA LYS A 134 -15.11 -7.28 -10.71
C LYS A 134 -15.96 -6.34 -9.84
N ILE A 135 -15.36 -5.73 -8.82
CA ILE A 135 -15.96 -4.76 -7.87
C ILE A 135 -15.74 -3.30 -8.33
N GLY A 136 -14.85 -3.05 -9.29
CA GLY A 136 -14.60 -1.73 -9.88
C GLY A 136 -15.55 -1.46 -11.04
N PHE A 137 -15.00 -1.23 -12.24
CA PHE A 137 -15.82 -0.95 -13.44
C PHE A 137 -16.08 -2.17 -14.33
N ASN A 138 -15.51 -3.35 -14.00
CA ASN A 138 -15.67 -4.61 -14.76
C ASN A 138 -15.40 -4.44 -16.27
N ILE A 139 -14.43 -3.59 -16.62
CA ILE A 139 -14.14 -3.26 -18.01
C ILE A 139 -13.28 -4.38 -18.63
N PRO A 140 -13.51 -4.76 -19.91
CA PRO A 140 -12.63 -5.69 -20.62
C PRO A 140 -11.16 -5.30 -20.52
N TRP A 141 -10.28 -6.31 -20.46
CA TRP A 141 -8.84 -6.12 -20.28
C TRP A 141 -8.22 -5.13 -21.27
N GLY A 142 -8.63 -5.16 -22.54
CA GLY A 142 -8.11 -4.24 -23.56
C GLY A 142 -8.36 -2.76 -23.24
N ALA A 143 -9.58 -2.40 -22.83
CA ALA A 143 -9.90 -1.03 -22.43
C ALA A 143 -9.28 -0.66 -21.07
N SER A 144 -9.17 -1.61 -20.14
CA SER A 144 -8.48 -1.39 -18.86
C SER A 144 -6.99 -1.07 -19.04
N TYR A 145 -6.31 -1.76 -19.97
CA TYR A 145 -4.92 -1.44 -20.31
C TYR A 145 -4.77 -0.07 -20.97
N ALA A 146 -5.67 0.30 -21.88
CA ALA A 146 -5.65 1.62 -22.51
C ALA A 146 -5.80 2.75 -21.47
N ILE A 147 -6.74 2.59 -20.53
CA ILE A 147 -6.93 3.54 -19.43
C ILE A 147 -5.72 3.56 -18.49
N GLY A 148 -5.15 2.40 -18.17
CA GLY A 148 -3.94 2.30 -17.35
C GLY A 148 -2.75 3.03 -17.98
N VAL A 149 -2.52 2.86 -19.28
CA VAL A 149 -1.45 3.56 -20.01
C VAL A 149 -1.70 5.07 -20.02
N ALA A 150 -2.93 5.49 -20.33
CA ALA A 150 -3.30 6.90 -20.30
C ALA A 150 -3.06 7.52 -18.91
N ALA A 151 -3.44 6.81 -17.86
CA ALA A 151 -3.27 7.29 -16.50
C ALA A 151 -1.80 7.31 -16.04
N ALA A 152 -0.97 6.36 -16.49
CA ALA A 152 0.47 6.41 -16.24
C ALA A 152 1.14 7.61 -16.93
N VAL A 153 0.73 7.92 -18.17
CA VAL A 153 1.19 9.12 -18.89
C VAL A 153 0.76 10.39 -18.16
N VAL A 154 -0.50 10.47 -17.74
CA VAL A 154 -1.03 11.59 -16.96
C VAL A 154 -0.28 11.75 -15.63
N TYR A 155 -0.02 10.66 -14.91
CA TYR A 155 0.73 10.68 -13.65
C TYR A 155 2.14 11.27 -13.83
N VAL A 156 2.89 10.81 -14.84
CA VAL A 156 4.23 11.34 -15.14
C VAL A 156 4.17 12.81 -15.57
N ALA A 157 3.18 13.17 -16.41
CA ALA A 157 3.00 14.54 -16.87
C ALA A 157 2.70 15.50 -15.71
N ILE A 158 1.81 15.11 -14.80
CA ILE A 158 1.45 15.90 -13.61
C ILE A 158 2.68 16.10 -12.72
N ILE A 159 3.46 15.05 -12.44
CA ILE A 159 4.64 15.17 -11.57
C ILE A 159 5.70 16.06 -12.21
N CYS A 160 5.96 15.91 -13.52
CA CYS A 160 6.91 16.76 -14.24
C CYS A 160 6.46 18.23 -14.25
N TRP A 161 5.16 18.48 -14.50
CA TRP A 161 4.61 19.84 -14.52
C TRP A 161 4.63 20.48 -13.13
N TYR A 162 4.11 19.77 -12.13
CA TYR A 162 4.03 20.25 -10.75
C TYR A 162 5.42 20.46 -10.16
N GLY A 163 6.32 19.50 -10.35
CA GLY A 163 7.71 19.58 -9.88
C GLY A 163 8.46 20.76 -10.48
N LYS A 164 8.34 20.99 -11.80
CA LYS A 164 8.94 22.16 -12.46
C LYS A 164 8.36 23.47 -11.93
N LYS A 165 7.03 23.59 -11.83
CA LYS A 165 6.35 24.80 -11.32
C LYS A 165 6.75 25.12 -9.88
N ARG A 166 6.88 24.09 -9.03
CA ARG A 166 7.31 24.20 -7.64
C ARG A 166 8.78 24.65 -7.54
N SER A 167 9.66 24.03 -8.31
CA SER A 167 11.08 24.38 -8.40
C SER A 167 11.28 25.84 -8.83
N SER A 168 10.59 26.30 -9.89
CA SER A 168 10.67 27.69 -10.35
C SER A 168 10.21 28.71 -9.30
N ARG A 169 9.20 28.38 -8.48
CA ARG A 169 8.77 29.25 -7.37
C ARG A 169 9.82 29.37 -6.28
N LEU A 170 10.50 28.27 -5.94
CA LEU A 170 11.57 28.29 -4.95
C LEU A 170 12.77 29.09 -5.45
N THR A 171 13.17 28.93 -6.71
CA THR A 171 14.24 29.74 -7.31
C THR A 171 13.91 31.24 -7.29
N ASN A 172 12.67 31.62 -7.59
CA ASN A 172 12.24 33.03 -7.57
C ASN A 172 12.07 33.62 -6.16
N ALA A 173 11.96 32.80 -5.11
CA ALA A 173 11.87 33.26 -3.72
C ALA A 173 13.24 33.52 -3.07
N HIS A 174 14.32 33.06 -3.71
CA HIS A 174 15.71 33.24 -3.26
C HIS A 174 16.48 34.33 -4.04
N LEU A 175 15.82 35.03 -4.97
CA LEU A 175 16.30 36.22 -5.67
C LEU A 175 15.64 37.47 -5.07
#